data_AF-A0A2A3JZK3-F1
#
_entry.id   AF-A0A2A3JZK3-F1
#
_cell.length_a   1.000
_cell.length_b   1.000
_cell.length_c   1.000
_cell.angle_alpha   90.00
_cell.angle_beta   90.00
_cell.angle_gamma   90.00
#
_symmetry.space_group_name_H-M   'P 1'
#
loop_
_entity.id
_entity.type
_entity.pdbx_description
1 polymer ?
#
loop_
_entity_poly.entity_id
_entity_poly.type
_entity_poly.pdbx_seq_one_letter_code
_entity_poly.pdbx_strand_id
1 'polypeptide(L)'
;MRQKAEDFMTALLLALVLCILFGAGLFAIFGTGTAPQGALSVSLPGALSGVVLVIAPPWGQGAAALVTRAGGRQIGPVSAPFGTFASFDGPAPVDRLRDLGAWAARDAGALATICGVRP
;
A
#
# COMPACT_ATOMS: atom_id res chain seq x y z
N MET A 1 50.99 -15.78 -21.53
CA MET A 1 50.21 -15.09 -20.47
C MET A 1 48.88 -14.53 -20.97
N ARG A 2 48.73 -14.09 -22.23
CA ARG A 2 47.44 -13.65 -22.81
C ARG A 2 46.36 -14.74 -22.87
N GLN A 3 46.71 -15.95 -23.31
CA GLN A 3 45.75 -17.07 -23.44
C GLN A 3 44.97 -17.35 -22.14
N LYS A 4 45.66 -17.30 -20.99
CA LYS A 4 45.07 -17.56 -19.68
C LYS A 4 44.05 -16.49 -19.24
N ALA A 5 44.12 -15.28 -19.81
CA ALA A 5 43.15 -14.21 -19.57
C ALA A 5 41.88 -14.37 -20.43
N GLU A 6 42.02 -14.90 -21.65
CA GLU A 6 40.90 -15.14 -22.56
C GLU A 6 40.02 -16.31 -22.09
N ASP A 7 40.65 -17.35 -21.55
CA ASP A 7 39.95 -18.49 -20.93
C ASP A 7 39.17 -18.04 -19.68
N PHE A 8 39.75 -17.13 -18.89
CA PHE A 8 39.10 -16.59 -17.68
C PHE A 8 37.90 -15.70 -18.02
N MET A 9 38.04 -14.86 -19.06
CA MET A 9 36.96 -13.99 -19.53
C MET A 9 35.80 -14.80 -20.14
N THR A 10 36.11 -15.89 -20.86
CA THR A 10 35.09 -16.79 -21.41
C THR A 10 34.34 -17.54 -20.30
N ALA A 11 35.05 -18.01 -19.27
CA ALA A 11 34.44 -18.65 -18.10
C ALA A 11 33.54 -17.68 -17.32
N LEU A 12 33.95 -16.42 -17.17
CA LEU A 12 33.16 -15.37 -16.50
C LEU A 12 31.86 -15.06 -17.28
N LEU A 13 31.96 -14.95 -18.60
CA LEU A 13 30.80 -14.70 -19.48
C LEU A 13 29.82 -15.88 -19.46
N LEU A 14 30.31 -17.13 -19.51
CA LEU A 14 29.47 -18.31 -19.41
C LEU A 14 28.78 -18.42 -18.04
N ALA A 15 29.49 -18.14 -16.95
CA ALA A 15 28.92 -18.12 -15.61
C ALA A 15 27.84 -17.03 -15.47
N LEU A 16 28.08 -15.83 -16.01
CA LEU A 16 27.11 -14.73 -15.99
C LEU A 16 25.83 -15.11 -16.76
N VAL A 17 25.96 -15.68 -17.96
CA VAL A 17 24.82 -16.14 -18.78
C VAL A 17 24.05 -17.25 -18.06
N LEU A 18 24.73 -18.21 -17.44
CA LEU A 18 24.08 -19.27 -16.67
C LEU A 18 23.34 -18.72 -15.45
N CYS A 19 23.92 -17.77 -14.72
CA CYS A 19 23.26 -17.10 -13.59
C CYS A 19 22.01 -16.32 -14.02
N ILE A 20 22.05 -15.64 -15.17
CA ILE A 20 20.90 -14.90 -15.70
C ILE A 20 19.78 -15.87 -16.11
N LEU A 21 20.12 -16.98 -16.79
CA LEU A 21 19.13 -17.99 -17.20
C LEU A 21 18.52 -18.73 -16.00
N PHE A 22 19.31 -19.07 -14.98
CA PHE A 22 18.80 -19.69 -13.75
C PHE A 22 17.97 -18.72 -12.89
N GLY A 23 18.37 -17.45 -12.82
CA GLY A 23 17.63 -16.42 -12.08
C GLY A 23 16.25 -16.11 -12.70
N ALA A 24 16.16 -16.06 -14.02
CA ALA A 24 14.89 -15.85 -14.72
C ALA A 24 13.96 -17.08 -14.63
N GLY A 25 14.51 -18.30 -14.65
CA GLY A 25 13.74 -19.53 -14.56
C GLY A 25 13.07 -19.75 -13.20
N LEU A 26 13.74 -19.40 -12.10
CA LEU A 26 13.18 -19.62 -10.75
C LEU A 26 12.06 -18.63 -10.38
N PHE A 27 12.09 -17.40 -10.94
CA PHE A 27 11.05 -16.39 -10.71
C PHE A 27 9.71 -16.75 -11.39
N ALA A 28 9.76 -17.54 -12.48
CA ALA A 28 8.57 -17.98 -13.20
C ALA A 28 7.78 -19.09 -12.47
N ILE A 29 8.43 -19.88 -11.61
CA ILE A 29 7.80 -21.07 -10.98
C ILE A 29 7.10 -20.72 -9.66
N PHE A 30 7.56 -19.69 -8.93
CA PHE A 30 6.88 -19.17 -7.73
C PHE A 30 5.96 -17.96 -8.00
N GLY A 31 5.90 -17.48 -9.25
CA GLY A 31 5.20 -16.25 -9.65
C GLY A 31 3.78 -16.43 -10.21
N THR A 32 3.21 -17.64 -10.24
CA THR A 32 1.83 -17.87 -10.75
C THR A 32 0.84 -18.07 -9.60
N GLY A 33 0.92 -17.23 -8.58
CA GLY A 33 -0.27 -16.89 -7.80
C GLY A 33 -1.01 -15.82 -8.59
N THR A 34 -2.15 -16.16 -9.17
CA THR A 34 -3.06 -15.23 -9.84
C THR A 34 -3.53 -14.15 -8.86
N ALA A 35 -2.75 -13.08 -8.70
CA ALA A 35 -3.28 -11.82 -8.21
C ALA A 35 -4.16 -11.26 -9.33
N PRO A 36 -5.45 -10.96 -9.09
CA PRO A 36 -6.23 -10.24 -10.09
C PRO A 36 -5.53 -8.92 -10.35
N GLN A 37 -4.99 -8.76 -11.56
CA GLN A 37 -4.31 -7.55 -12.05
C GLN A 37 -5.32 -6.43 -12.36
N GLY A 38 -6.33 -6.29 -11.51
CA GLY A 38 -7.47 -5.42 -11.74
C GLY A 38 -8.32 -5.20 -10.50
N ALA A 39 -7.69 -4.80 -9.38
CA ALA A 39 -8.39 -4.13 -8.27
C ALA A 39 -7.45 -3.45 -7.26
N LEU A 40 -6.16 -3.24 -7.58
CA LEU A 40 -5.51 -2.06 -7.04
C LEU A 40 -6.11 -0.88 -7.79
N SER A 41 -7.28 -0.47 -7.32
CA SER A 41 -7.65 0.93 -7.39
C SER A 41 -6.46 1.67 -6.78
N VAL A 42 -5.56 2.12 -7.65
CA VAL A 42 -5.00 3.45 -7.52
C VAL A 42 -6.25 4.30 -7.37
N SER A 43 -6.66 4.50 -6.11
CA SER A 43 -7.32 5.71 -5.73
C SER A 43 -6.38 6.75 -6.32
N LEU A 44 -6.80 7.31 -7.46
CA LEU A 44 -6.28 8.59 -7.91
C LEU A 44 -6.17 9.41 -6.61
N PRO A 45 -5.12 10.23 -6.43
CA PRO A 45 -5.18 11.27 -5.41
C PRO A 45 -6.25 12.31 -5.80
N GLY A 46 -7.46 11.87 -6.15
CA GLY A 46 -8.69 12.59 -5.94
C GLY A 46 -8.85 12.63 -4.44
N ALA A 47 -8.63 13.83 -3.92
CA ALA A 47 -9.15 14.30 -2.65
C ALA A 47 -10.25 13.38 -2.10
N LEU A 48 -9.99 12.66 -1.00
CA LEU A 48 -11.05 11.99 -0.28
C LEU A 48 -11.97 13.10 0.25
N SER A 49 -13.04 13.39 -0.49
CA SER A 49 -14.05 14.37 -0.14
C SER A 49 -15.24 13.66 0.48
N GLY A 50 -15.80 14.24 1.55
CA GLY A 50 -16.90 13.63 2.29
C GLY A 50 -16.41 12.79 3.47
N VAL A 51 -17.10 11.67 3.76
CA VAL A 51 -16.79 10.81 4.91
C VAL A 51 -15.61 9.90 4.59
N VAL A 52 -14.64 9.89 5.49
CA VAL A 52 -13.38 9.15 5.38
C VAL A 52 -13.26 8.20 6.56
N LEU A 53 -12.92 6.94 6.30
CA LEU A 53 -12.48 6.03 7.33
C LEU A 53 -10.98 6.16 7.52
N VAL A 54 -10.57 6.49 8.74
CA VAL A 54 -9.18 6.48 9.18
C VAL A 54 -8.95 5.23 10.02
N ILE A 55 -7.89 4.48 9.68
CA ILE A 55 -7.49 3.23 10.33
C ILE A 55 -6.13 3.43 11.00
N ALA A 56 -5.98 2.98 12.24
CA ALA A 56 -4.79 3.17 13.06
C ALA A 56 -4.54 1.97 13.99
N PRO A 57 -3.29 1.79 14.49
CA PRO A 57 -3.00 0.81 15.51
C PRO A 57 -3.74 1.12 16.82
N PRO A 58 -4.30 0.11 17.51
CA PRO A 58 -5.04 0.30 18.76
C PRO A 58 -4.11 0.57 19.96
N TRP A 59 -2.81 0.27 19.82
CA TRP A 59 -1.76 0.57 20.81
C TRP A 59 -1.16 1.98 20.64
N GLY A 60 -1.68 2.77 19.71
CA GLY A 60 -1.28 4.16 19.50
C GLY A 60 -2.21 5.15 20.20
N GLN A 61 -2.23 6.38 19.68
CA GLN A 61 -3.12 7.44 20.18
C GLN A 61 -4.60 7.22 19.79
N GLY A 62 -4.88 6.25 18.91
CA GLY A 62 -6.21 5.96 18.38
C GLY A 62 -6.60 6.83 17.18
N ALA A 63 -7.46 6.30 16.31
CA ALA A 63 -7.84 6.93 15.05
C ALA A 63 -8.52 8.31 15.23
N ALA A 64 -9.38 8.45 16.24
CA ALA A 64 -10.05 9.73 16.54
C ALA A 64 -9.06 10.84 16.91
N ALA A 65 -8.04 10.53 17.71
CA ALA A 65 -7.00 11.50 18.06
C ALA A 65 -6.17 11.93 16.83
N LEU A 66 -5.91 11.00 15.90
CA LEU A 66 -5.24 11.30 14.64
C LEU A 66 -6.05 12.26 13.78
N VAL A 67 -7.35 12.00 13.64
CA VAL A 67 -8.29 12.86 12.91
C VAL A 67 -8.28 14.28 13.47
N THR A 68 -8.41 14.44 14.79
CA THR A 68 -8.38 15.75 15.44
C THR A 68 -7.06 16.48 15.19
N ARG A 69 -5.91 15.80 15.32
CA ARG A 69 -4.58 16.39 15.06
C ARG A 69 -4.33 16.74 13.58
N ALA A 70 -5.03 16.06 12.67
CA ALA A 70 -5.02 16.33 11.24
C ALA A 70 -5.98 17.47 10.84
N GLY A 71 -6.74 18.04 11.78
CA GLY A 71 -7.71 19.11 11.52
C GLY A 71 -9.08 18.62 11.04
N GLY A 72 -9.38 17.34 11.21
CA GLY A 72 -10.69 16.75 10.90
C GLY A 72 -11.60 16.68 12.12
N ARG A 73 -12.84 16.25 11.89
CA ARG A 73 -13.83 15.96 12.93
C ARG A 73 -14.25 14.51 12.87
N GLN A 74 -14.22 13.81 14.00
CA GLN A 74 -14.79 12.48 14.14
C GLN A 74 -16.31 12.55 13.95
N ILE A 75 -16.84 11.64 13.14
CA ILE A 75 -18.28 11.42 12.94
C ILE A 75 -18.77 10.22 13.77
N GLY A 76 -17.90 9.24 14.00
CA GLY A 76 -18.19 8.04 14.78
C GLY A 76 -17.48 6.81 14.19
N PRO A 77 -17.73 5.60 14.69
CA PRO A 77 -18.39 5.30 15.96
C PRO A 77 -17.58 5.86 17.15
N VAL A 78 -18.24 5.98 18.32
CA VAL A 78 -17.59 6.44 19.57
C VAL A 78 -16.49 5.46 20.01
N SER A 79 -16.71 4.16 19.81
CA SER A 79 -15.74 3.12 20.12
C SER A 79 -15.53 2.19 18.92
N ALA A 80 -14.32 2.23 18.37
CA ALA A 80 -13.80 1.27 17.41
C ALA A 80 -12.26 1.27 17.55
N PRO A 81 -11.66 0.20 18.11
CA PRO A 81 -10.24 0.20 18.48
C PRO A 81 -9.28 0.53 17.32
N PHE A 82 -9.67 0.18 16.10
CA PHE A 82 -8.84 0.30 14.92
C PHE A 82 -9.17 1.47 14.01
N GLY A 83 -10.31 2.15 14.18
CA GLY A 83 -10.73 3.11 13.16
C GLY A 83 -11.84 4.06 13.55
N THR A 84 -12.01 5.10 12.74
CA THR A 84 -13.08 6.07 12.90
C THR A 84 -13.44 6.73 11.58
N PHE A 85 -14.71 7.10 11.43
CA PHE A 85 -15.19 7.97 10.38
C PHE A 85 -14.89 9.43 10.72
N ALA A 86 -14.46 10.17 9.71
CA ALA A 86 -14.05 11.55 9.81
C ALA A 86 -14.60 12.39 8.66
N SER A 87 -14.81 13.66 8.94
CA SER A 87 -14.99 14.71 7.92
C SER A 87 -13.86 15.73 8.01
N PHE A 88 -13.58 16.33 6.87
CA PHE A 88 -12.65 17.44 6.73
C PHE A 88 -13.36 18.55 5.94
N ASP A 89 -13.02 19.80 6.19
CA ASP A 89 -13.63 20.94 5.48
C ASP A 89 -13.18 21.03 4.00
N GLY A 90 -12.27 20.14 3.59
CA GLY A 90 -11.82 19.93 2.22
C GLY A 90 -11.34 18.49 2.02
N PRO A 91 -10.45 18.25 1.03
CA PRO A 91 -9.79 16.96 0.85
C PRO A 91 -9.17 16.43 2.14
N ALA A 92 -9.33 15.14 2.44
CA ALA A 92 -8.65 14.54 3.58
C ALA A 92 -7.12 14.63 3.41
N PRO A 93 -6.37 15.07 4.44
CA PRO A 93 -4.93 15.21 4.38
C PRO A 93 -4.26 13.85 4.64
N VAL A 94 -4.32 12.94 3.64
CA VAL A 94 -3.89 11.54 3.77
C VAL A 94 -2.42 11.41 4.21
N ASP A 95 -1.53 12.23 3.64
CA ASP A 95 -0.11 12.17 3.98
C ASP A 95 0.13 12.59 5.43
N ARG A 96 -0.53 13.67 5.88
CA ARG A 96 -0.49 14.09 7.29
C ARG A 96 -1.05 13.01 8.23
N LEU A 97 -2.15 12.34 7.85
CA LEU A 97 -2.70 11.24 8.66
C LEU A 97 -1.70 10.09 8.79
N ARG A 98 -1.00 9.74 7.71
CA ARG A 98 0.07 8.72 7.73
C ARG A 98 1.24 9.15 8.61
N ASP A 99 1.72 10.38 8.48
CA ASP A 99 2.80 10.93 9.30
C ASP A 99 2.47 10.93 10.79
N LEU A 100 1.19 11.11 11.13
CA LEU A 100 0.70 11.05 12.51
C LEU A 100 0.58 9.61 13.06
N GLY A 101 0.67 8.59 12.20
CA GLY A 101 0.62 7.17 12.56
C GLY A 101 -0.62 6.41 12.07
N ALA A 102 -1.42 6.97 11.16
CA ALA A 102 -2.50 6.20 10.53
C ALA A 102 -1.93 5.15 9.58
N TRP A 103 -2.49 3.93 9.62
CA TRP A 103 -2.17 2.88 8.66
C TRP A 103 -2.81 3.14 7.29
N ALA A 104 -4.04 3.67 7.30
CA ALA A 104 -4.79 3.95 6.09
C ALA A 104 -5.86 5.02 6.29
N ALA A 105 -6.20 5.69 5.18
CA ALA A 105 -7.40 6.51 5.04
C ALA A 105 -8.13 6.05 3.75
N ARG A 106 -9.46 5.88 3.81
CA ARG A 106 -10.30 5.37 2.72
C ARG A 106 -11.61 6.16 2.63
N ASP A 107 -12.12 6.37 1.43
CA ASP A 107 -13.45 6.95 1.23
C ASP A 107 -14.58 5.95 1.54
N ALA A 108 -15.81 6.46 1.57
CA ALA A 108 -17.03 5.66 1.78
C ALA A 108 -17.30 4.63 0.67
N GLY A 109 -16.83 4.85 -0.56
CA GLY A 109 -17.02 3.91 -1.68
C GLY A 109 -16.20 2.64 -1.49
N ALA A 110 -14.93 2.79 -1.09
CA ALA A 110 -14.05 1.66 -0.73
C ALA A 110 -14.56 0.86 0.48
N LEU A 111 -15.40 1.47 1.31
CA LEU A 111 -16.09 0.82 2.42
C LEU A 111 -17.34 0.05 1.99
N ALA A 112 -18.14 0.65 1.10
CA ALA A 112 -19.36 0.02 0.59
C ALA A 112 -19.06 -1.35 -0.04
N THR A 113 -17.92 -1.49 -0.72
CA THR A 113 -17.48 -2.77 -1.32
C THR A 113 -17.23 -3.85 -0.27
N ILE A 114 -16.68 -3.51 0.90
CA ILE A 114 -16.47 -4.45 2.01
C ILE A 114 -17.83 -4.89 2.59
N CYS A 115 -18.79 -3.97 2.65
CA CYS A 115 -20.14 -4.24 3.11
C CYS A 115 -21.01 -4.97 2.07
N GLY A 116 -20.49 -5.25 0.87
CA GLY A 116 -21.24 -5.92 -0.20
C GLY A 116 -22.34 -5.04 -0.83
N VAL A 117 -22.32 -3.74 -0.56
CA VAL A 117 -23.25 -2.75 -1.14
C VAL A 117 -22.55 -2.00 -2.26
N ARG A 118 -23.24 -1.85 -3.39
CA ARG A 118 -22.75 -1.03 -4.49
C ARG A 118 -23.14 0.43 -4.19
N PRO A 119 -22.18 1.38 -4.23
CA PRO A 119 -22.49 2.81 -4.10
C PRO A 119 -23.33 3.32 -5.26
#